data_AF-A0A859QN15-F1
#
_entry.id   AF-A0A859QN15-F1
#
_cell.length_a   1.000
_cell.length_b   1.000
_cell.length_c   1.000
_cell.angle_alpha   90.00
_cell.angle_beta   90.00
_cell.angle_gamma   90.00
#
_symmetry.space_group_name_H-M   'P 1'
#
loop_
_entity.id
_entity.type
_entity.pdbx_description
1 polymer ?
#
loop_
_entity_poly.entity_id
_entity_poly.type
_entity_poly.pdbx_seq_one_letter_code
_entity_poly.pdbx_strand_id
1 'polypeptide(L)'
;MPLRRNKRAVLVIAAASLVSGCADYLNHRDSITFGLGNAVEANKGIHTQDPFPRVAYNTRIPSDGKVINRVIRTYQGAGQNGAAPAPTAVILPAATMPPGTGGGNNGGNGGGY
;
A
#
# COMPACT_ATOMS: atom_id res chain seq x y z
N MET A 1 -5.93 -55.87 39.05
CA MET A 1 -5.03 -55.78 37.87
C MET A 1 -5.84 -55.52 36.58
N PRO A 2 -6.24 -54.27 36.28
CA PRO A 2 -7.05 -53.94 35.09
C PRO A 2 -6.27 -53.95 33.77
N LEU A 3 -4.93 -53.93 33.79
CA LEU A 3 -4.10 -53.84 32.58
C LEU A 3 -4.26 -55.02 31.61
N ARG A 4 -4.62 -56.23 32.07
CA ARG A 4 -4.67 -57.43 31.19
C ARG A 4 -5.82 -57.38 30.17
N ARG A 5 -6.98 -56.81 30.52
CA ARG A 5 -8.12 -56.64 29.60
C ARG A 5 -7.78 -55.61 28.51
N ASN A 6 -7.03 -54.58 28.88
CA ASN A 6 -6.69 -53.45 28.02
C ASN A 6 -5.49 -53.72 27.10
N LYS A 7 -4.67 -54.75 27.38
CA LYS A 7 -3.54 -55.13 26.51
C LYS A 7 -3.96 -55.44 25.07
N ARG A 8 -5.09 -56.13 24.88
CA ARG A 8 -5.62 -56.43 23.54
C ARG A 8 -6.03 -55.15 22.82
N ALA A 9 -6.70 -54.23 23.52
CA ALA A 9 -7.10 -52.94 22.97
C ALA A 9 -5.89 -52.07 22.60
N VAL A 10 -4.87 -52.01 23.46
CA VAL A 10 -3.61 -51.28 23.17
C VAL A 10 -2.90 -51.87 21.95
N LEU A 11 -2.86 -53.20 21.83
CA LEU A 11 -2.25 -53.88 20.69
C LEU A 11 -3.01 -53.61 19.39
N VAL A 12 -4.36 -53.60 19.44
CA VAL A 12 -5.21 -53.25 18.29
C VAL A 12 -4.99 -51.80 17.87
N ILE A 13 -4.93 -50.85 18.81
CA ILE A 13 -4.66 -49.44 18.52
C ILE A 13 -3.27 -49.25 17.91
N ALA A 14 -2.25 -49.92 18.47
CA ALA A 14 -0.88 -49.85 17.95
C ALA A 14 -0.75 -50.46 16.54
N ALA A 15 -1.46 -51.56 16.27
CA ALA A 15 -1.50 -52.15 14.93
C ALA A 15 -2.25 -51.25 13.94
N ALA A 16 -3.38 -50.66 14.34
CA ALA A 16 -4.16 -49.76 13.51
C ALA A 16 -3.39 -48.47 13.17
N SER A 17 -2.66 -47.89 14.12
CA SER A 17 -1.85 -46.69 13.87
C SER A 17 -0.70 -46.96 12.92
N LEU A 18 -0.03 -48.11 13.04
CA LEU A 18 1.08 -48.50 12.17
C LEU A 18 0.60 -48.71 10.72
N VAL A 19 -0.53 -49.41 10.53
CA VAL A 19 -1.13 -49.64 9.21
C VAL A 19 -1.68 -48.33 8.60
N SER A 20 -2.31 -47.48 9.40
CA SER A 20 -2.80 -46.17 8.95
C SER A 20 -1.65 -45.26 8.52
N GLY A 21 -0.54 -45.25 9.26
CA GLY A 21 0.66 -44.48 8.90
C GLY A 21 1.30 -44.99 7.60
N CYS A 22 1.35 -46.31 7.40
CA CYS A 22 1.81 -46.90 6.13
C CYS A 22 0.92 -46.48 4.95
N ALA A 23 -0.41 -46.46 5.13
CA ALA A 23 -1.34 -46.04 4.08
C ALA A 23 -1.21 -44.55 3.74
N ASP A 24 -1.03 -43.67 4.74
CA ASP A 24 -0.89 -42.23 4.48
C ASP A 24 0.48 -41.87 3.86
N TYR A 25 1.51 -42.68 4.10
CA TYR A 25 2.81 -42.56 3.40
C TYR A 25 2.75 -43.04 1.95
N LEU A 26 2.03 -44.14 1.67
CA LEU A 26 1.89 -44.68 0.31
C LEU A 26 0.95 -43.83 -0.56
N ASN A 27 -0.03 -43.20 0.06
CA ASN A 27 -0.81 -42.14 -0.57
C ASN A 27 0.08 -40.90 -0.67
N HIS A 28 0.91 -40.82 -1.70
CA HIS A 28 1.64 -39.62 -2.06
C HIS A 28 0.67 -38.43 -2.06
N ARG A 29 0.63 -37.67 -0.97
CA ARG A 29 -0.16 -36.45 -0.92
C ARG A 29 0.65 -35.43 -1.70
N ASP A 30 0.21 -35.11 -2.91
CA ASP A 30 0.75 -33.99 -3.71
C ASP A 30 0.48 -32.61 -3.04
N SER A 31 0.12 -32.61 -1.75
CA SER A 31 -0.28 -31.47 -0.95
C SER A 31 0.15 -31.68 0.50
N ILE A 32 0.93 -30.72 1.01
CA ILE A 32 1.45 -30.65 2.38
C ILE A 32 0.42 -30.19 3.43
N THR A 33 -0.78 -29.72 3.04
CA THR A 33 -1.86 -29.37 3.98
C THR A 33 -3.25 -29.42 3.34
N PHE A 34 -4.27 -29.79 4.12
CA PHE A 34 -5.67 -29.71 3.70
C PHE A 34 -6.05 -28.23 3.49
N GLY A 35 -6.11 -27.81 2.22
CA GLY A 35 -6.44 -26.42 1.85
C GLY A 35 -5.39 -25.72 0.98
N LEU A 36 -4.37 -26.41 0.45
CA LEU A 36 -3.51 -25.81 -0.56
C LEU A 36 -4.34 -25.40 -1.77
N GLY A 37 -4.43 -24.09 -1.99
CA GLY A 37 -5.04 -23.50 -3.17
C GLY A 37 -4.29 -23.89 -4.45
N ASN A 38 -4.89 -23.58 -5.59
CA ASN A 38 -4.27 -23.85 -6.88
C ASN A 38 -3.14 -22.84 -7.14
N ALA A 39 -1.89 -23.27 -6.96
CA ALA A 39 -0.71 -22.44 -7.19
C ALA A 39 -0.65 -21.88 -8.63
N VAL A 40 -1.10 -22.65 -9.63
CA VAL A 40 -1.13 -22.19 -11.03
C VAL A 40 -2.15 -21.06 -11.21
N GLU A 41 -3.26 -21.10 -10.49
CA GLU A 41 -4.28 -20.05 -10.52
C GLU A 41 -3.80 -18.78 -9.82
N ALA A 42 -3.20 -18.90 -8.63
CA ALA A 42 -2.58 -17.78 -7.94
C ALA A 42 -1.45 -17.12 -8.77
N ASN A 43 -0.64 -17.94 -9.45
CA ASN A 43 0.47 -17.45 -10.28
C ASN A 43 -0.02 -16.62 -11.48
N LYS A 44 -1.24 -16.85 -11.99
CA LYS A 44 -1.79 -16.02 -13.08
C LYS A 44 -1.92 -14.56 -12.67
N GLY A 45 -2.35 -14.30 -11.43
CA GLY A 45 -2.46 -12.94 -10.91
C GLY A 45 -1.10 -12.31 -10.58
N ILE A 46 -0.22 -13.06 -9.92
CA ILE A 46 1.08 -12.54 -9.47
C ILE A 46 2.05 -12.30 -10.64
N HIS A 47 2.06 -13.18 -11.64
CA HIS A 47 2.96 -13.11 -12.80
C HIS A 47 2.27 -12.55 -14.05
N THR A 48 1.29 -11.67 -13.89
CA THR A 48 0.72 -10.93 -15.03
C THR A 48 1.77 -9.94 -15.55
N GLN A 49 2.23 -10.16 -16.80
CA GLN A 49 3.27 -9.36 -17.47
C GLN A 49 2.88 -7.89 -17.67
N ASP A 50 1.61 -7.62 -17.97
CA ASP A 50 1.05 -6.28 -18.14
C ASP A 50 -0.25 -6.18 -17.33
N PRO A 51 -0.17 -5.75 -16.05
CA PRO A 51 -1.33 -5.67 -15.18
C PRO A 51 -2.21 -4.45 -15.47
N PHE A 52 -1.77 -3.53 -16.35
CA PHE A 52 -2.44 -2.25 -16.53
C PHE A 52 -3.18 -2.16 -17.87
N PRO A 53 -4.39 -1.57 -17.93
CA PRO A 53 -5.07 -1.37 -19.21
C PRO A 53 -4.30 -0.36 -20.07
N ARG A 54 -4.40 -0.44 -21.40
CA ARG A 54 -3.70 0.44 -22.35
C ARG A 54 -3.81 1.94 -22.03
N VAL A 55 -4.93 2.38 -21.44
CA VAL A 55 -5.16 3.77 -21.02
C VAL A 55 -4.27 4.21 -19.86
N ALA A 56 -3.83 3.31 -18.98
CA ALA A 56 -2.94 3.62 -17.86
C ALA A 56 -1.53 4.03 -18.33
N TYR A 57 -1.13 3.61 -19.53
CA TYR A 57 0.11 4.05 -20.17
C TYR A 57 0.01 5.45 -20.79
N ASN A 58 -1.19 6.02 -20.87
CA ASN A 58 -1.37 7.36 -21.42
C ASN A 58 -1.01 8.43 -20.38
N THR A 59 0.25 8.85 -20.39
CA THR A 59 0.76 9.96 -19.57
C THR A 59 0.58 11.33 -20.22
N ARG A 60 -0.19 11.41 -21.32
CA ARG A 60 -0.44 12.66 -22.03
C ARG A 60 -1.42 13.52 -21.25
N ILE A 61 -0.89 14.53 -20.58
CA ILE A 61 -1.69 15.59 -19.95
C ILE A 61 -2.05 16.61 -21.05
N PRO A 62 -3.35 16.79 -21.39
CA PRO A 62 -3.75 17.81 -22.35
C PRO A 62 -3.56 19.20 -21.74
N SER A 63 -2.97 20.13 -22.50
CA SER A 63 -2.73 21.51 -22.07
C SER A 63 -3.53 22.50 -22.91
N ASP A 64 -4.14 23.49 -22.26
CA ASP A 64 -4.80 24.61 -22.95
C ASP A 64 -3.81 25.75 -23.17
N GLY A 65 -3.51 26.04 -24.45
CA GLY A 65 -2.61 27.12 -24.84
C GLY A 65 -3.05 28.51 -24.35
N LYS A 66 -4.37 28.73 -24.15
CA LYS A 66 -4.88 29.99 -23.57
C LYS A 66 -4.51 30.13 -22.09
N VAL A 67 -4.62 29.03 -21.33
CA VAL A 67 -4.22 28.99 -19.92
C VAL A 67 -2.72 29.16 -19.79
N ILE A 68 -1.93 28.45 -20.62
CA ILE A 68 -0.47 28.59 -20.63
C ILE A 68 -0.06 30.04 -20.94
N ASN A 69 -0.63 30.66 -21.97
CA ASN A 69 -0.30 32.05 -22.34
C ASN A 69 -0.70 33.04 -21.24
N ARG A 70 -1.87 32.84 -20.60
CA ARG A 70 -2.28 33.66 -19.44
C ARG A 70 -1.27 33.54 -18.31
N VAL A 71 -0.89 32.33 -17.92
CA VAL A 71 0.08 32.08 -16.84
C VAL A 71 1.44 32.68 -17.17
N ILE A 72 1.95 32.45 -18.38
CA ILE A 72 3.21 33.05 -18.85
C ILE A 72 3.15 34.57 -18.78
N ARG A 73 2.07 35.20 -19.26
CA ARG A 73 1.90 36.66 -19.17
C ARG A 73 1.81 37.14 -17.73
N THR A 74 1.17 36.40 -16.84
CA THR A 74 1.15 36.72 -15.41
C THR A 74 2.54 36.63 -14.80
N TYR A 75 3.34 35.60 -15.11
CA TYR A 75 4.73 35.50 -14.62
C TYR A 75 5.67 36.53 -15.24
N GLN A 76 5.55 36.82 -16.54
CA GLN A 76 6.37 37.82 -17.22
C GLN A 76 5.97 39.25 -16.85
N GLY A 77 4.68 39.51 -16.67
CA GLY A 77 4.15 40.80 -16.22
C GLY A 77 4.37 41.04 -14.72
N ALA A 78 4.37 39.99 -13.90
CA ALA A 78 4.83 40.05 -12.50
C ALA A 78 6.36 40.12 -12.40
N GLY A 79 7.07 39.71 -13.46
CA GLY A 79 8.53 39.69 -13.57
C GLY A 79 9.22 41.05 -13.74
N GLN A 80 8.48 42.18 -13.64
CA GLN A 80 9.13 43.47 -13.40
C GLN A 80 8.87 44.07 -12.02
N ASN A 81 7.79 43.75 -11.29
CA ASN A 81 7.48 44.35 -9.97
C ASN A 81 6.37 43.61 -9.16
N GLY A 82 6.22 42.28 -9.25
CA GLY A 82 5.10 41.57 -8.60
C GLY A 82 5.54 40.30 -7.90
N ALA A 83 5.45 40.31 -6.56
CA ALA A 83 5.63 39.14 -5.71
C ALA A 83 4.83 37.92 -6.23
N ALA A 84 5.37 36.72 -5.98
CA ALA A 84 4.70 35.46 -6.28
C ALA A 84 3.24 35.49 -5.80
N PRO A 85 2.28 34.94 -6.56
CA PRO A 85 0.90 34.83 -6.10
C PRO A 85 0.92 34.14 -4.73
N ALA A 86 0.29 34.77 -3.74
CA ALA A 86 0.19 34.19 -2.41
C ALA A 86 -0.40 32.78 -2.55
N PRO A 87 0.20 31.74 -1.91
CA PRO A 87 -0.37 30.41 -1.96
C PRO A 87 -1.83 30.49 -1.50
N THR A 88 -2.74 29.95 -2.30
CA THR A 88 -4.12 29.75 -1.86
C THR A 88 -4.07 28.96 -0.57
N ALA A 89 -4.44 29.59 0.55
CA ALA A 89 -4.41 28.95 1.85
C ALA A 89 -5.30 27.71 1.79
N VAL A 90 -4.67 26.54 1.84
CA VAL A 90 -5.38 25.30 2.16
C VAL A 90 -5.81 25.47 3.60
N ILE A 91 -7.12 25.52 3.85
CA ILE A 91 -7.69 25.50 5.20
C ILE A 91 -7.37 24.11 5.76
N LEU A 92 -6.24 23.99 6.43
CA LEU A 92 -5.95 22.87 7.32
C LEU A 92 -6.88 23.04 8.54
N PRO A 93 -7.56 21.97 9.00
CA PRO A 93 -8.33 22.02 10.25
C PRO A 93 -7.44 22.59 11.36
N ALA A 94 -7.86 23.73 11.92
CA ALA A 94 -7.08 24.41 12.95
C ALA A 94 -6.96 23.51 14.17
N ALA A 95 -5.75 23.05 14.48
CA ALA A 95 -5.44 22.58 15.81
C ALA A 95 -5.47 23.79 16.75
N THR A 96 -6.37 23.78 17.73
CA THR A 96 -6.49 24.81 18.76
C THR A 96 -5.17 24.92 19.52
N MET A 97 -4.37 25.95 19.25
CA MET A 97 -3.16 26.24 20.04
C MET A 97 -3.57 26.98 21.32
N PRO A 98 -2.98 26.64 22.48
CA PRO A 98 -3.26 27.34 23.73
C PRO A 98 -2.79 28.80 23.69
N PRO A 99 -3.41 29.69 24.49
CA PRO A 99 -3.20 31.13 24.37
C PRO A 99 -1.81 31.51 24.87
N GLY A 100 -1.02 32.15 24.00
CA GLY A 100 0.18 32.89 24.39
C GLY A 100 1.42 32.52 23.60
N THR A 101 1.70 33.28 22.55
CA THR A 101 3.03 33.82 22.20
C THR A 101 2.92 34.52 20.84
N GLY A 102 2.48 35.78 20.88
CA GLY A 102 2.66 36.69 19.76
C GLY A 102 4.14 37.08 19.66
N GLY A 103 4.72 36.98 18.47
CA GLY A 103 6.04 37.51 18.13
C GLY A 103 5.92 38.34 16.85
N GLY A 104 5.94 39.66 16.99
CA GLY A 104 5.64 40.63 15.95
C GLY A 104 6.71 40.77 14.86
N ASN A 105 6.23 41.21 13.69
CA ASN A 105 7.01 41.68 12.55
C ASN A 105 7.84 42.90 12.91
N ASN A 106 9.12 42.92 12.54
CA ASN A 106 9.92 44.15 12.40
C ASN A 106 10.91 43.98 11.23
N GLY A 107 10.47 44.33 10.02
CA GLY A 107 11.33 44.56 8.87
C GLY A 107 11.56 46.06 8.71
N GLY A 108 12.65 46.57 9.27
CA GLY A 108 13.09 47.95 9.08
C GLY A 108 13.73 48.12 7.70
N ASN A 109 13.15 48.99 6.87
CA ASN A 109 13.74 49.47 5.62
C ASN A 109 14.44 50.81 5.89
N GLY A 110 15.73 50.90 5.57
CA GLY A 110 16.52 52.13 5.66
C GLY A 110 17.67 52.13 4.65
N GLY A 111 17.66 53.13 3.76
CA GLY A 111 18.70 53.44 2.77
C GLY A 111 18.08 53.68 1.38
N GLY A 112 18.04 54.87 0.80
CA GLY A 112 18.81 56.08 1.05
C GLY A 112 20.14 56.05 0.30
N TYR A 113 20.08 56.19 -1.04
CA TYR A 113 20.97 56.98 -1.92
C TYR A 113 20.27 57.15 -3.26
#